data_AF-A0A2E0QSA2-F1
#
_entry.id   AF-A0A2E0QSA2-F1
#
_cell.length_a   1.000
_cell.length_b   1.000
_cell.length_c   1.000
_cell.angle_alpha   90.00
_cell.angle_beta   90.00
_cell.angle_gamma   90.00
#
_symmetry.space_group_name_H-M   'P 1'
#
loop_
_entity.id
_entity.type
_entity.pdbx_description
1 polymer ?
#
loop_
_entity_poly.entity_id
_entity_poly.type
_entity_poly.pdbx_seq_one_letter_code
_entity_poly.pdbx_strand_id
1 'polypeptide(L)' 'MQPVFIRLPKPGTKCPHTGLSRSELNELILGDNPKVRSIDFRKPGNSRGIRLIVFRSLVEFLFSFEKMSS' A
#
# COMPACT_ATOMS: atom_id res chain seq x y z
N MET A 1 -9.71 12.37 -10.11
CA MET A 1 -10.23 11.59 -8.97
C MET A 1 -9.10 10.74 -8.40
N GLN A 2 -9.03 10.59 -7.07
CA GLN A 2 -8.04 9.70 -6.43
C GLN A 2 -8.63 8.28 -6.29
N PRO A 3 -7.82 7.22 -6.44
CA PRO A 3 -8.30 5.85 -6.26
C PRO A 3 -8.63 5.56 -4.79
N VAL A 4 -9.59 4.67 -4.54
CA VAL A 4 -9.86 4.15 -3.18
C VAL A 4 -8.82 3.09 -2.81
N PHE A 5 -8.48 2.22 -3.76
CA PHE A 5 -7.52 1.14 -3.61
C PHE A 5 -6.47 1.18 -4.71
N ILE A 6 -5.22 0.86 -4.36
CA ILE A 6 -4.14 0.65 -5.33
C ILE A 6 -3.54 -0.73 -5.17
N ARG A 7 -2.95 -1.26 -6.24
CA ARG A 7 -2.18 -2.51 -6.20
C ARG A 7 -0.71 -2.20 -5.98
N LEU A 8 0.03 -3.19 -5.47
CA LEU A 8 1.49 -3.16 -5.54
C LEU A 8 1.94 -2.99 -7.00
N PRO A 9 2.97 -2.18 -7.27
CA PRO A 9 3.52 -2.04 -8.61
C PRO A 9 4.08 -3.38 -9.11
N LYS A 10 4.18 -3.49 -10.45
CA LYS A 10 4.84 -4.63 -11.09
C LYS A 10 6.31 -4.66 -10.67
N PRO A 11 6.97 -5.84 -10.62
CA PRO A 11 8.41 -5.91 -10.40
C PRO A 11 9.17 -4.95 -11.33
N GLY A 12 10.17 -4.26 -10.80
CA GLY A 12 10.95 -3.26 -11.56
C GLY A 12 10.26 -1.92 -11.81
N THR A 13 9.02 -1.72 -11.34
CA THR A 13 8.30 -0.44 -11.49
C THR A 13 8.00 0.21 -10.14
N LYS A 14 7.76 1.52 -10.15
CA LYS A 14 7.35 2.30 -8.98
C LYS A 14 5.85 2.54 -8.98
N CYS A 15 5.30 2.83 -7.80
CA CYS A 15 3.91 3.24 -7.64
C CYS A 15 3.66 4.56 -8.39
N PRO A 16 2.68 4.62 -9.31
CA PRO A 16 2.42 5.84 -10.09
C PRO A 16 1.87 7.00 -9.27
N HIS A 17 1.40 6.74 -8.04
CA HIS A 17 0.81 7.76 -7.18
C HIS A 17 1.78 8.33 -6.13
N THR A 18 2.75 7.53 -5.67
CA THR A 18 3.64 7.90 -4.57
C THR A 18 5.13 7.77 -4.89
N GLY A 19 5.50 7.17 -6.03
CA GLY A 19 6.90 6.90 -6.38
C GLY A 19 7.57 5.78 -5.58
N LEU A 20 6.89 5.18 -4.59
CA LEU A 20 7.43 4.09 -3.78
C LEU A 20 7.55 2.78 -4.58
N SER A 21 8.60 2.02 -4.31
CA SER A 21 8.79 0.68 -4.86
C SER A 21 7.86 -0.35 -4.23
N ARG A 22 7.84 -1.54 -4.83
CA ARG A 22 7.15 -2.70 -4.27
C ARG A 22 7.67 -3.09 -2.89
N SER A 23 8.99 -3.05 -2.66
CA SER A 23 9.59 -3.44 -1.38
C SER A 23 9.21 -2.46 -0.27
N GLU A 24 9.36 -1.15 -0.53
CA GLU A 24 8.94 -0.10 0.40
C GLU A 24 7.45 -0.22 0.73
N LEU A 25 6.58 -0.44 -0.26
CA LEU A 25 5.15 -0.64 0.01
C LEU A 25 4.86 -1.92 0.80
N ASN A 26 5.61 -3.00 0.57
CA ASN A 26 5.46 -4.24 1.34
C ASN A 26 5.84 -4.04 2.81
N GLU A 27 6.91 -3.30 3.11
CA GLU A 27 7.29 -2.97 4.49
C GLU A 27 6.18 -2.22 5.24
N LEU A 28 5.37 -1.43 4.53
CA LEU A 28 4.28 -0.66 5.14
C LEU A 28 3.00 -1.48 5.37
N ILE A 29 2.72 -2.48 4.54
CA ILE A 29 1.42 -3.18 4.51
C ILE A 29 1.47 -4.63 5.03
N LEU A 30 2.66 -5.16 5.28
CA LEU A 30 2.89 -6.52 5.78
C LEU A 30 3.34 -6.50 7.25
N GLY A 31 3.33 -7.66 7.89
CA GLY A 31 3.73 -7.85 9.30
C GLY A 31 2.56 -7.79 10.28
N ASP A 32 2.86 -7.96 11.57
CA ASP A 32 1.85 -8.05 12.63
C ASP A 32 1.22 -6.69 12.98
N ASN A 33 1.93 -5.59 12.70
CA ASN A 33 1.46 -4.23 12.96
C ASN A 33 1.73 -3.31 11.75
N PRO A 34 1.02 -3.52 10.63
CA PRO A 34 1.25 -2.77 9.40
C PRO A 34 0.94 -1.27 9.60
N LYS A 35 1.81 -0.41 9.08
CA LYS A 35 1.65 1.05 9.16
C LYS A 35 0.58 1.58 8.22
N VAL A 36 0.27 0.83 7.15
CA VAL A 36 -0.70 1.19 6.13
C VAL A 36 -1.71 0.07 5.95
N ARG A 37 -3.00 0.43 5.93
CA ARG A 37 -4.09 -0.54 5.76
C ARG A 37 -4.05 -1.20 4.37
N SER A 38 -4.25 -2.51 4.35
CA SER A 38 -4.46 -3.29 3.13
C SER A 38 -5.51 -4.38 3.31
N ILE A 39 -6.11 -4.83 2.21
CA ILE A 39 -7.04 -5.96 2.19
C ILE A 39 -6.47 -7.06 1.30
N ASP A 40 -6.57 -8.33 1.75
CA ASP A 40 -6.31 -9.49 0.90
C ASP A 40 -7.62 -9.89 0.22
N PHE A 41 -7.78 -9.47 -1.05
CA PHE A 41 -8.93 -9.86 -1.84
C PHE A 41 -8.72 -11.26 -2.40
N ARG A 42 -9.30 -12.25 -1.73
CA ARG A 42 -9.23 -13.67 -2.10
C ARG A 42 -10.63 -14.19 -2.42
N LYS A 43 -10.76 -14.86 -3.57
CA LYS A 43 -11.97 -15.64 -3.88
C LYS A 43 -11.95 -16.96 -3.10
N PRO A 44 -13.09 -17.46 -2.59
CA PRO A 44 -13.17 -18.79 -2.01
C PRO A 44 -12.58 -19.85 -2.97
N GLY A 45 -11.76 -20.76 -2.43
CA GLY A 45 -11.10 -21.82 -3.22
C GLY A 45 -9.78 -21.43 -3.90
N ASN A 46 -9.40 -20.14 -3.96
CA ASN A 46 -8.10 -19.74 -4.52
C ASN A 46 -6.99 -19.72 -3.46
N SER A 47 -5.85 -20.32 -3.80
CA SER A 47 -4.63 -20.31 -2.96
C SER A 47 -3.93 -18.95 -2.93
N ARG A 48 -4.15 -18.10 -3.95
CA ARG A 48 -3.53 -16.78 -4.08
C ARG A 48 -4.59 -15.67 -4.14
N GLY A 49 -4.48 -14.69 -3.26
CA GLY A 49 -5.27 -13.47 -3.25
C GLY A 49 -4.53 -12.27 -3.86
N ILE A 50 -5.25 -11.18 -4.08
CA ILE A 50 -4.71 -9.90 -4.54
C ILE A 50 -4.71 -8.94 -3.35
N ARG A 51 -3.53 -8.49 -2.94
CA ARG A 51 -3.43 -7.43 -1.93
C ARG A 51 -3.74 -6.06 -2.53
N LEU A 52 -4.73 -5.38 -1.95
CA LEU A 52 -5.12 -4.02 -2.30
C LEU A 52 -4.78 -3.09 -1.13
N ILE A 53 -4.05 -2.03 -1.41
CA ILE A 53 -3.64 -1.01 -0.44
C ILE A 53 -4.73 0.06 -0.38
N VAL A 54 -5.18 0.43 0.82
CA VAL A 54 -6.11 1.54 1.02
C VAL A 54 -5.36 2.85 0.76
N PHE A 55 -5.63 3.50 -0.37
CA PHE A 55 -4.81 4.63 -0.83
C PHE A 55 -4.78 5.79 0.16
N ARG A 56 -5.94 6.12 0.75
CA ARG A 56 -6.04 7.16 1.78
C ARG A 56 -5.13 6.89 2.99
N SER A 57 -5.08 5.64 3.46
CA SER A 57 -4.23 5.25 4.59
C SER A 57 -2.74 5.41 4.28
N LEU A 58 -2.34 5.13 3.03
CA LEU A 58 -0.96 5.32 2.58
C LEU A 58 -0.58 6.80 2.59
N VAL A 59 -1.44 7.64 2.01
CA VAL A 59 -1.21 9.09 1.92
C VAL A 59 -1.19 9.74 3.31
N GLU A 60 -2.11 9.37 4.20
CA GLU A 60 -2.13 9.84 5.59
C GLU A 60 -0.84 9.47 6.34
N PHE A 61 -0.33 8.25 6.15
CA PHE A 61 0.95 7.82 6.72
C PHE A 61 2.11 8.67 6.18
N LEU A 62 2.17 8.91 4.87
CA LEU A 62 3.23 9.72 4.25
C LEU A 62 3.20 11.18 4.73
N PHE A 63 2.02 11.78 4.87
CA PHE A 63 1.88 13.14 5.41
C PHE A 63 2.25 13.24 6.90
N SER A 64 2.30 12.12 7.64
CA SER A 64 2.75 12.16 9.03
C SER A 64 4.24 12.55 9.14
N PHE A 65 5.06 12.27 8.13
CA PHE A 65 6.47 12.66 8.09
C PHE A 65 6.67 14.16 7.85
N GLU A 66 5.79 14.79 7.07
CA GLU A 66 5.80 16.25 6.88
C GLU A 66 5.57 16.95 8.23
N LYS A 67 4.60 16.46 9.01
CA LYS A 67 4.23 17.05 10.31
C LYS A 67 5.25 16.85 11.43
N MET A 68 6.22 15.95 11.27
CA MET A 68 7.33 15.77 12.21
C MET A 68 8.53 16.66 11.88
N SER A 69 8.51 17.34 10.74
CA SER A 69 9.61 18.18 10.24
C SER A 69 9.40 19.67 10.56
N SER A 70 8.47 20.01 11.46
CA SER A 70 8.11 21.38 11.86
C SER A 70 8.16 21.55 13.38
#